data_AF-A0AA43JA56-F1
#
_entry.id   AF-A0AA43JA56-F1
#
_cell.length_a   1.000
_cell.length_b   1.000
_cell.length_c   1.000
_cell.angle_alpha   90.00
_cell.angle_beta   90.00
_cell.angle_gamma   90.00
#
_symmetry.space_group_name_H-M   'P 1'
#
loop_
_entity.id
_entity.type
_entity.pdbx_description
1 polymer ?
#
loop_
_entity_poly.entity_id
_entity_poly.type
_entity_poly.pdbx_seq_one_letter_code
_entity_poly.pdbx_strand_id
1 'polypeptide(L)'
;MRMLTWFASLLFLGLILGTQSYAGGHPTIADKGTSDHHDLAMYYEEEAQKNKTKALDWEFAADYFEKFPDAYTGKMKVSEHVASLREAAADFRKTAEKDQELASKHRALMRRGVGP
;
A
#
# COMPACT_ATOMS: atom_id res chain seq x y z
N MET A 1 -5.65 34.51 -3.49
CA MET A 1 -5.17 33.14 -3.71
C MET A 1 -4.71 32.56 -2.36
N ARG A 2 -5.61 31.97 -1.59
CA ARG A 2 -5.34 31.50 -0.20
C ARG A 2 -6.04 30.16 0.14
N MET A 3 -6.59 29.46 -0.87
CA MET A 3 -7.34 28.20 -0.68
C MET A 3 -6.54 26.94 -1.05
N LEU A 4 -5.44 27.05 -1.81
CA LEU A 4 -4.68 25.88 -2.26
C LEU A 4 -3.78 25.25 -1.16
N THR A 5 -3.62 25.93 -0.03
CA THR A 5 -2.76 25.49 1.08
C THR A 5 -3.43 24.47 2.00
N TRP A 6 -4.74 24.26 1.91
CA TRP A 6 -5.47 23.37 2.83
C TRP A 6 -5.50 21.92 2.36
N PHE A 7 -5.41 21.66 1.05
CA PHE A 7 -5.40 20.30 0.51
C PHE A 7 -4.07 19.57 0.75
N ALA A 8 -2.94 20.29 0.75
CA ALA A 8 -1.62 19.72 0.99
C ALA A 8 -1.47 19.18 2.44
N SER A 9 -2.10 19.85 3.40
CA SER A 9 -2.07 19.45 4.81
C SER A 9 -2.93 18.20 5.08
N LEU A 10 -4.00 17.97 4.31
CA LEU A 10 -4.85 16.78 4.47
C LEU A 10 -4.20 15.51 3.93
N LEU A 11 -3.42 15.60 2.85
CA LEU A 11 -2.61 14.48 2.34
C LEU A 11 -1.48 14.10 3.31
N PHE A 12 -0.83 15.09 3.94
CA PHE A 12 0.26 14.84 4.89
C PHE A 12 -0.24 14.29 6.24
N LEU A 13 -1.43 14.70 6.70
CA LEU A 13 -2.01 14.21 7.96
C LEU A 13 -2.62 12.80 7.82
N GLY A 14 -3.13 12.44 6.63
CA GLY A 14 -3.55 11.06 6.34
C GLY A 14 -2.38 10.07 6.29
N LEU A 15 -1.19 10.55 5.90
CA LEU A 15 0.03 9.74 5.78
C LEU A 15 0.61 9.33 7.13
N ILE A 16 0.56 10.21 8.13
CA ILE A 16 1.14 9.94 9.47
C ILE A 16 0.26 8.96 10.26
N LEU A 17 -1.07 9.00 10.10
CA LEU A 17 -1.98 8.02 10.70
C LEU A 17 -1.85 6.62 10.09
N GLY A 18 -1.35 6.50 8.85
CA GLY A 18 -1.08 5.20 8.21
C GLY A 18 0.19 4.49 8.68
N THR A 19 1.12 5.19 9.34
CA THR A 19 2.40 4.60 9.80
C THR A 19 2.32 3.92 11.16
N GLN A 20 1.27 4.18 11.95
CA GLN A 20 1.07 3.50 13.24
C GLN A 20 0.47 2.09 13.10
N SER A 21 0.05 1.69 11.90
CA SER A 21 -0.43 0.32 11.64
C SER A 21 0.68 -0.71 11.45
N TYR A 22 1.96 -0.31 11.48
CA TYR A 22 3.09 -1.24 11.30
C TYR A 22 3.54 -1.94 12.60
N ALA A 23 2.98 -1.57 13.76
CA ALA A 23 3.37 -2.13 15.07
C ALA A 23 2.22 -2.71 15.91
N GLY A 24 0.97 -2.63 15.44
CA GLY A 24 -0.18 -3.24 16.09
C GLY A 24 -0.80 -4.22 15.11
N GLY A 25 -0.78 -5.51 15.47
CA GLY A 25 -1.15 -6.63 14.61
C GLY A 25 -2.21 -6.29 13.57
N HIS A 26 -1.86 -6.46 12.30
CA HIS A 26 -2.86 -6.77 11.29
C HIS A 26 -3.78 -7.81 11.95
N PRO A 27 -5.11 -7.70 11.89
CA PRO A 27 -5.97 -8.83 12.21
C PRO A 27 -5.56 -9.93 11.24
N THR A 28 -4.59 -10.73 11.67
CA THR A 28 -4.17 -11.92 10.98
C THR A 28 -5.46 -12.73 10.95
N ILE A 29 -5.90 -13.13 9.78
CA ILE A 29 -6.92 -14.16 9.67
C ILE A 29 -6.46 -15.43 10.44
N ALA A 30 -5.20 -15.51 10.88
CA ALA A 30 -4.72 -16.43 11.91
C ALA A 30 -5.44 -16.34 13.28
N ASP A 31 -6.19 -15.29 13.60
CA ASP A 31 -7.09 -15.25 14.77
C ASP A 31 -8.50 -15.81 14.46
N LYS A 32 -8.80 -16.04 13.17
CA LYS A 32 -9.91 -16.88 12.72
C LYS A 32 -9.37 -18.25 12.33
N GLY A 33 -9.13 -19.10 13.31
CA GLY A 33 -8.73 -20.51 13.13
C GLY A 33 -9.73 -21.41 12.38
N THR A 34 -10.54 -20.86 11.47
CA THR A 34 -11.57 -21.53 10.67
C THR A 34 -11.85 -20.87 9.31
N SER A 35 -11.08 -19.88 8.84
CA SER A 35 -11.39 -19.23 7.56
C SER A 35 -11.05 -20.13 6.36
N ASP A 36 -12.09 -20.47 5.58
CA ASP A 36 -11.99 -21.27 4.36
C ASP A 36 -10.98 -20.66 3.37
N HIS A 37 -10.31 -21.50 2.58
CA HIS A 37 -9.39 -21.07 1.53
C HIS A 37 -10.05 -20.10 0.53
N HIS A 38 -11.39 -20.13 0.41
CA HIS A 38 -12.14 -19.12 -0.34
C HIS A 38 -11.99 -17.71 0.25
N ASP A 39 -12.24 -17.55 1.54
CA ASP A 39 -12.14 -16.27 2.25
C ASP A 39 -10.70 -15.75 2.22
N LEU A 40 -9.73 -16.65 2.41
CA LEU A 40 -8.32 -16.31 2.36
C LEU A 40 -7.89 -15.86 0.96
N ALA A 41 -8.38 -16.51 -0.10
CA ALA A 41 -8.11 -16.09 -1.47
C ALA A 41 -8.66 -14.69 -1.73
N MET A 42 -9.93 -14.45 -1.38
CA MET A 42 -10.56 -13.13 -1.53
C MET A 42 -9.84 -12.04 -0.74
N TYR A 43 -9.46 -12.33 0.51
CA TYR A 43 -8.74 -11.39 1.35
C TYR A 43 -7.43 -10.95 0.72
N TYR A 44 -6.59 -11.90 0.30
CA TYR A 44 -5.30 -11.57 -0.30
C TYR A 44 -5.45 -10.91 -1.69
N GLU A 45 -6.53 -11.16 -2.42
CA GLU A 45 -6.83 -10.37 -3.62
C GLU A 45 -7.15 -8.92 -3.30
N GLU A 46 -7.95 -8.68 -2.26
CA GLU A 46 -8.28 -7.34 -1.81
C GLU A 46 -7.03 -6.59 -1.34
N GLU A 47 -6.17 -7.23 -0.54
CA GLU A 47 -4.90 -6.67 -0.08
C GLU A 47 -3.95 -6.38 -1.26
N ALA A 48 -3.88 -7.27 -2.25
CA ALA A 48 -3.13 -7.02 -3.47
C ALA A 48 -3.60 -5.75 -4.20
N GLN A 49 -4.92 -5.55 -4.33
CA GLN A 49 -5.45 -4.34 -4.97
C GLN A 49 -5.18 -3.09 -4.15
N LYS A 50 -5.35 -3.15 -2.82
CA LYS A 50 -5.01 -2.04 -1.93
C LYS A 50 -3.54 -1.64 -2.07
N ASN A 51 -2.64 -2.61 -2.08
CA ASN A 51 -1.21 -2.36 -2.21
C ASN A 51 -0.85 -1.83 -3.62
N LYS A 52 -1.54 -2.25 -4.67
CA LYS A 52 -1.42 -1.63 -6.01
C LYS A 52 -1.83 -0.16 -6.00
N THR A 53 -2.98 0.17 -5.41
CA THR A 53 -3.44 1.56 -5.31
C THR A 53 -2.46 2.41 -4.52
N LYS A 54 -1.96 1.92 -3.37
CA LYS A 54 -0.93 2.64 -2.60
C LYS A 54 0.33 2.87 -3.44
N ALA A 55 0.79 1.89 -4.20
CA ALA A 55 1.94 2.07 -5.08
C ALA A 55 1.71 3.20 -6.10
N LEU A 56 0.53 3.24 -6.72
CA LEU A 56 0.16 4.31 -7.67
C LEU A 56 0.11 5.68 -7.00
N ASP A 57 -0.40 5.78 -5.78
CA ASP A 57 -0.44 7.04 -5.03
C ASP A 57 0.97 7.58 -4.78
N TRP A 58 1.91 6.70 -4.41
CA TRP A 58 3.32 7.06 -4.21
C TRP A 58 4.04 7.44 -5.51
N GLU A 59 3.75 6.74 -6.61
CA GLU A 59 4.27 7.13 -7.94
C GLU A 59 3.74 8.48 -8.37
N PHE A 60 2.45 8.72 -8.18
CA PHE A 60 1.84 10.01 -8.47
C PHE A 60 2.50 11.13 -7.67
N ALA A 61 2.77 10.91 -6.38
CA ALA A 61 3.49 11.88 -5.55
C ALA A 61 4.92 12.12 -6.06
N ALA A 62 5.64 11.05 -6.45
CA ALA A 62 6.98 11.16 -7.01
C ALA A 62 6.97 12.00 -8.30
N ASP A 63 6.06 11.70 -9.22
CA ASP A 63 5.89 12.43 -10.47
C ASP A 63 5.47 13.88 -10.25
N TYR A 64 4.65 14.15 -9.24
CA TYR A 64 4.25 15.49 -8.87
C TYR A 64 5.45 16.33 -8.43
N PHE A 65 6.27 15.82 -7.51
CA PHE A 65 7.44 16.57 -7.03
C PHE A 65 8.59 16.62 -8.04
N GLU A 66 8.68 15.66 -8.96
CA GLU A 66 9.62 15.74 -10.09
C GLU A 66 9.23 16.86 -11.07
N LYS A 67 7.91 17.05 -11.33
CA LYS A 67 7.40 18.11 -12.20
C LYS A 67 7.34 19.49 -11.52
N PHE A 68 7.09 19.51 -10.22
CA PHE A 68 6.93 20.74 -9.43
C PHE A 68 7.88 20.73 -8.22
N PRO A 69 9.20 20.82 -8.44
CA PRO A 69 10.18 20.71 -7.35
C PRO A 69 10.02 21.81 -6.30
N ASP A 70 9.59 23.02 -6.71
CA ASP A 70 9.36 24.16 -5.81
C ASP A 70 8.18 23.94 -4.85
N ALA A 71 7.32 22.95 -5.11
CA ALA A 71 6.24 22.57 -4.20
C ALA A 71 6.76 21.81 -2.97
N TYR A 72 7.98 21.29 -3.01
CA TYR A 72 8.61 20.60 -1.89
C TYR A 72 9.34 21.59 -0.97
N THR A 73 8.98 21.59 0.31
CA THR A 73 9.54 22.51 1.33
C THR A 73 10.38 21.80 2.39
N GLY A 74 10.72 20.54 2.17
CA GLY A 74 11.50 19.74 3.12
C GLY A 74 13.00 20.05 3.11
N LYS A 75 13.73 19.41 4.03
CA LYS A 75 15.15 19.70 4.29
C LYS A 75 16.12 18.92 3.38
N MET A 76 15.66 17.85 2.74
CA MET A 76 16.48 17.03 1.84
C MET A 76 16.35 17.53 0.39
N LYS A 77 17.19 17.02 -0.51
CA LYS A 77 17.07 17.39 -1.92
C LYS A 77 15.77 16.81 -2.50
N VAL A 78 15.10 17.56 -3.38
CA VAL A 78 13.87 17.07 -4.05
C VAL A 78 14.12 15.73 -4.75
N SER A 79 15.29 15.55 -5.37
CA SER A 79 15.66 14.28 -6.02
C SER A 79 15.75 13.10 -5.03
N GLU A 80 16.25 13.34 -3.81
CA GLU A 80 16.30 12.31 -2.76
C GLU A 80 14.89 12.01 -2.25
N HIS A 81 14.03 13.03 -2.13
CA HIS A 81 12.63 12.83 -1.78
C HIS A 81 11.87 12.02 -2.84
N VAL A 82 11.98 12.40 -4.12
CA VAL A 82 11.38 11.67 -5.25
C VAL A 82 11.87 10.22 -5.28
N ALA A 83 13.17 9.97 -5.05
CA ALA A 83 13.70 8.62 -4.96
C ALA A 83 13.04 7.81 -3.82
N SER A 84 12.87 8.41 -2.62
CA SER A 84 12.22 7.74 -1.50
C SER A 84 10.74 7.40 -1.77
N LEU A 85 10.02 8.25 -2.51
CA LEU A 85 8.64 8.00 -2.92
C LEU A 85 8.57 6.83 -3.92
N ARG A 86 9.51 6.77 -4.87
CA ARG A 86 9.61 5.66 -5.82
C ARG A 86 9.98 4.34 -5.15
N GLU A 87 10.82 4.38 -4.12
CA GLU A 87 11.15 3.21 -3.29
C GLU A 87 9.91 2.70 -2.55
N ALA A 88 9.16 3.60 -1.89
CA ALA A 88 7.90 3.23 -1.25
C ALA A 88 6.91 2.61 -2.24
N ALA A 89 6.77 3.17 -3.44
CA ALA A 89 5.93 2.58 -4.49
C ALA A 89 6.38 1.17 -4.88
N ALA A 90 7.69 0.94 -5.01
CA ALA A 90 8.25 -0.37 -5.32
C ALA A 90 7.97 -1.40 -4.22
N ASP A 91 8.07 -1.01 -2.95
CA ASP A 91 7.76 -1.89 -1.82
C ASP A 91 6.28 -2.30 -1.79
N PHE A 92 5.38 -1.36 -2.08
CA PHE A 92 3.95 -1.69 -2.19
C PHE A 92 3.64 -2.59 -3.38
N ARG A 93 4.30 -2.42 -4.54
CA ARG A 93 4.19 -3.36 -5.66
C ARG A 93 4.64 -4.76 -5.28
N LYS A 94 5.80 -4.88 -4.65
CA LYS A 94 6.34 -6.17 -4.19
C LYS A 94 5.41 -6.84 -3.18
N THR A 95 4.79 -6.06 -2.30
CA THR A 95 3.80 -6.59 -1.35
C THR A 95 2.55 -7.05 -2.08
N ALA A 96 2.03 -6.28 -3.03
CA ALA A 96 0.90 -6.68 -3.84
C ALA A 96 1.16 -7.98 -4.61
N GLU A 97 2.35 -8.17 -5.18
CA GLU A 97 2.73 -9.41 -5.86
C GLU A 97 2.70 -10.62 -4.92
N LYS A 98 3.21 -10.47 -3.69
CA LYS A 98 3.14 -11.51 -2.66
C LYS A 98 1.70 -11.85 -2.28
N ASP A 99 0.84 -10.85 -2.12
CA ASP A 99 -0.57 -11.05 -1.83
C ASP A 99 -1.27 -11.78 -2.99
N GLN A 100 -0.97 -11.42 -4.24
CA GLN A 100 -1.49 -12.16 -5.41
C GLN A 100 -1.01 -13.61 -5.45
N GLU A 101 0.24 -13.86 -5.07
CA GLU A 101 0.79 -15.22 -4.96
C GLU A 101 0.05 -16.02 -3.88
N LEU A 102 -0.20 -15.42 -2.71
CA LEU A 102 -0.95 -16.04 -1.62
C LEU A 102 -2.39 -16.37 -2.01
N ALA A 103 -3.09 -15.42 -2.65
CA ALA A 103 -4.42 -15.67 -3.19
C ALA A 103 -4.43 -16.84 -4.18
N SER A 104 -3.43 -16.89 -5.06
CA SER A 104 -3.28 -17.96 -6.05
C SER A 104 -3.03 -19.31 -5.39
N LYS A 105 -2.25 -19.36 -4.31
CA LYS A 105 -2.02 -20.57 -3.51
C LYS A 105 -3.31 -21.07 -2.88
N HIS A 106 -4.09 -20.20 -2.24
CA HIS A 106 -5.38 -20.60 -1.64
C HIS A 106 -6.38 -21.09 -2.70
N ARG A 107 -6.46 -20.44 -3.87
CA ARG A 107 -7.25 -20.95 -5.00
C ARG A 107 -6.79 -22.33 -5.49
N ALA A 108 -5.48 -22.58 -5.49
CA ALA A 108 -4.97 -23.88 -5.88
C ALA A 108 -5.33 -24.98 -4.85
N LEU A 109 -5.35 -24.65 -3.56
CA LEU A 109 -5.78 -25.57 -2.51
C LEU A 109 -7.28 -25.89 -2.62
N MET A 110 -8.13 -24.88 -2.87
CA MET A 110 -9.56 -25.09 -3.16
C MET A 110 -9.78 -26.07 -4.33
N ARG A 111 -9.05 -25.90 -5.44
CA ARG A 111 -9.16 -26.81 -6.60
C ARG A 111 -8.71 -28.24 -6.31
N ARG A 112 -7.84 -28.44 -5.32
CA ARG A 112 -7.36 -29.76 -4.91
C ARG A 112 -8.29 -30.44 -3.90
N GLY A 113 -9.38 -29.80 -3.49
CA GLY A 113 -10.31 -30.34 -2.50
C GLY A 113 -9.69 -30.42 -1.10
N VAL A 114 -8.60 -29.68 -0.86
CA VAL A 114 -8.06 -29.53 0.50
C VAL A 114 -9.03 -28.59 1.21
N GLY A 115 -9.73 -29.13 2.22
CA GLY A 115 -10.60 -28.35 3.11
C GLY A 115 -9.80 -27.30 3.90
N PRO A 116 -10.47 -26.51 4.75
CA PRO A 116 -9.89 -25.33 5.40
C PRO A 116 -8.50 -25.55 6.04
#